data_AF-A0A4U7DWY6-F1
#
_entry.id   AF-A0A4U7DWY6-F1
#
_cell.length_a   1.000
_cell.length_b   1.000
_cell.length_c   1.000
_cell.angle_alpha   90.00
_cell.angle_beta   90.00
_cell.angle_gamma   90.00
#
_symmetry.space_group_name_H-M   'P 1'
#
loop_
_entity.id
_entity.type
_entity.pdbx_description
1 polymer ?
#
loop_
_entity_poly.entity_id
_entity_poly.type
_entity_poly.pdbx_seq_one_letter_code
_entity_poly.pdbx_strand_id
1 'polypeptide(L)'
;MKRRELLGSALDRVAFGAVVSSVVDPSDLRSVASSLFSAEPTRPAPVDEGGAASRERTADGYAMTYEWTDRAGREWRLEFRLERSAYRQAVDETHGYLSGFEAAKASGHAERLTDLLADASVTDDRAHRSLPESVRFEGAIGLVHSLEYVTDAESTGLPDYIRTVEETLVDGRGDCEDLTYLLAGMLSQPAFGYRTAVGVLPGHMLAAVHQDDLPGAYADAPTLPGDTYVAVECTTSRPIGDLRDEPVLAVYGDGIEYIDRSAIADAGRGFLRDPTQFQTIADASELRQH
;
A
#
# COMPACT_ATOMS: atom_id res chain seq x y z
N MET A 1 -46.05 -14.52 -41.64
CA MET A 1 -45.80 -15.69 -42.53
C MET A 1 -44.87 -15.29 -43.67
N LYS A 2 -43.61 -15.72 -43.63
CA LYS A 2 -42.92 -16.46 -44.72
C LYS A 2 -41.47 -16.73 -44.30
N ARG A 3 -41.21 -18.02 -44.03
CA ARG A 3 -39.90 -18.65 -43.87
C ARG A 3 -39.09 -18.56 -45.16
N ARG A 4 -37.76 -18.61 -45.05
CA ARG A 4 -36.93 -19.40 -45.96
C ARG A 4 -35.66 -19.89 -45.26
N GLU A 5 -35.43 -21.18 -45.43
CA GLU A 5 -34.40 -22.01 -44.81
C GLU A 5 -33.08 -21.99 -45.61
N LEU A 6 -32.00 -22.16 -44.84
CA LEU A 6 -30.77 -22.95 -45.03
C LEU A 6 -30.40 -23.51 -46.41
N LEU A 7 -29.10 -23.39 -46.72
CA LEU A 7 -28.15 -24.34 -47.34
C LEU A 7 -26.77 -23.61 -47.30
N GLY A 8 -25.63 -24.12 -46.85
CA GLY A 8 -25.13 -25.49 -46.77
C GLY A 8 -23.80 -25.57 -47.53
N SER A 9 -22.68 -25.66 -46.80
CA SER A 9 -21.30 -26.04 -47.19
C SER A 9 -20.53 -25.23 -48.25
N ALA A 10 -19.33 -24.76 -47.90
CA ALA A 10 -18.07 -25.36 -48.34
C ALA A 10 -16.88 -24.58 -47.74
N LEU A 11 -16.07 -25.30 -46.96
CA LEU A 11 -14.75 -24.89 -46.48
C LEU A 11 -13.77 -24.88 -47.66
N ASP A 12 -12.95 -23.83 -47.76
CA ASP A 12 -11.64 -23.94 -48.40
C ASP A 12 -10.56 -23.32 -47.50
N ARG A 13 -9.49 -24.12 -47.35
CA ARG A 13 -8.30 -23.91 -46.52
C ARG A 13 -7.38 -22.85 -47.13
N VAL A 14 -6.57 -22.15 -46.35
CA VAL A 14 -5.08 -22.28 -46.21
C VAL A 14 -4.63 -20.94 -45.58
N ALA A 15 -3.73 -20.77 -44.62
CA ALA A 15 -2.96 -21.62 -43.72
C ALA A 15 -2.60 -20.75 -42.50
N PHE A 16 -2.80 -21.25 -41.27
CA PHE A 16 -2.22 -20.67 -40.07
C PHE A 16 -1.05 -21.55 -39.63
N GLY A 17 0.10 -20.92 -39.46
CA GLY A 17 1.32 -21.55 -38.99
C GLY A 17 1.14 -22.13 -37.59
N ALA A 18 1.68 -23.33 -37.41
CA ALA A 18 1.70 -24.05 -36.15
C ALA A 18 2.60 -23.35 -35.12
N VAL A 19 2.07 -23.09 -33.93
CA VAL A 19 2.87 -23.04 -32.70
C VAL A 19 2.46 -24.24 -31.86
N VAL A 20 3.45 -25.10 -31.61
CA VAL A 20 3.33 -26.34 -30.86
C VAL A 20 3.00 -25.99 -29.41
N SER A 21 1.83 -26.46 -28.94
CA SER A 21 1.51 -26.50 -27.52
C SER A 21 2.32 -27.64 -26.88
N SER A 22 3.37 -27.29 -26.14
CA SER A 22 3.95 -28.19 -25.15
C SER A 22 3.25 -27.92 -23.83
N VAL A 23 2.28 -28.78 -23.50
CA VAL A 23 1.70 -28.89 -22.16
C VAL A 23 2.83 -29.32 -21.22
N VAL A 24 3.28 -28.40 -20.37
CA VAL A 24 4.12 -28.74 -19.22
C VAL A 24 3.17 -29.09 -18.08
N ASP A 25 3.26 -30.33 -17.61
CA ASP A 25 2.47 -30.85 -16.49
C ASP A 25 2.85 -30.08 -15.21
N PRO A 26 1.91 -29.42 -14.50
CA PRO A 26 2.22 -28.60 -13.32
C PRO A 26 2.79 -29.40 -12.14
N SER A 27 2.72 -30.73 -12.19
CA SER A 27 3.23 -31.61 -11.13
C SER A 27 4.75 -31.84 -11.19
N ASP A 28 5.39 -31.64 -12.34
CA ASP A 28 6.84 -31.85 -12.50
C ASP A 28 7.68 -30.63 -12.10
N LEU A 29 7.09 -29.44 -11.97
CA LEU A 29 7.79 -28.24 -11.46
C LEU A 29 7.94 -28.21 -9.93
N ARG A 30 7.17 -29.01 -9.18
CA ARG A 30 7.36 -29.15 -7.72
C ARG A 30 8.55 -30.03 -7.33
N SER A 31 8.95 -30.95 -8.21
CA SER A 31 10.01 -31.93 -7.93
C SER A 31 11.42 -31.32 -8.01
N VAL A 32 11.63 -30.35 -8.90
CA VAL A 32 12.94 -29.67 -9.04
C VAL A 32 13.12 -28.57 -7.99
N ALA A 33 12.03 -27.98 -7.46
CA ALA A 33 12.09 -26.97 -6.42
C ALA A 33 12.33 -27.55 -5.00
N SER A 34 11.88 -28.78 -4.71
CA SER A 34 11.98 -29.34 -3.34
C SER A 34 13.37 -29.89 -2.98
N SER A 35 14.28 -30.01 -3.94
CA SER A 35 15.65 -30.51 -3.71
C SER A 35 16.69 -29.40 -3.48
N LEU A 36 16.31 -28.12 -3.56
CA LEU A 36 17.18 -26.97 -3.24
C LEU A 36 16.79 -26.24 -1.95
N PHE A 37 15.62 -26.54 -1.37
CA PHE A 37 15.17 -25.94 -0.11
C PHE A 37 14.95 -27.02 0.96
N SER A 38 16.05 -27.61 1.40
CA SER A 38 16.18 -28.06 2.79
C SER A 38 16.91 -26.97 3.58
N ALA A 39 16.22 -25.88 3.81
CA ALA A 39 16.49 -24.98 4.92
C ALA A 39 15.13 -24.47 5.39
N GLU A 40 14.84 -24.60 6.68
CA GLU A 40 13.69 -23.95 7.30
C GLU A 40 13.64 -22.48 6.87
N PRO A 41 12.45 -21.90 6.64
CA PRO A 41 12.33 -20.47 6.32
C PRO A 41 12.98 -19.70 7.46
N THR A 42 14.09 -19.01 7.18
CA THR A 42 14.76 -18.23 8.20
C THR A 42 14.01 -16.93 8.31
N ARG A 43 13.17 -16.84 9.34
CA ARG A 43 12.49 -15.65 9.85
C ARG A 43 13.34 -14.38 9.64
N PRO A 44 12.78 -13.26 9.11
CA PRO A 44 13.46 -11.98 9.15
C PRO A 44 13.90 -11.68 10.59
N ALA A 45 15.20 -11.42 10.77
CA ALA A 45 15.71 -11.05 12.09
C ALA A 45 15.24 -9.62 12.40
N PRO A 46 14.61 -9.36 13.56
CA PRO A 46 14.38 -7.98 13.98
C PRO A 46 15.74 -7.29 14.14
N VAL A 47 15.94 -6.19 13.42
CA VAL A 47 17.15 -5.37 13.46
C VAL A 47 17.12 -4.44 14.69
N ASP A 48 18.32 -4.19 15.24
CA ASP A 48 18.61 -3.41 16.45
C ASP A 48 18.05 -1.96 16.47
N GLU A 49 18.02 -1.41 17.69
CA GLU A 49 17.42 -0.17 18.24
C GLU A 49 17.78 1.19 17.59
N GLY A 50 17.91 1.27 16.27
CA GLY A 50 18.14 2.52 15.56
C GLY A 50 16.88 3.03 14.88
N GLY A 51 16.20 4.02 15.46
CA GLY A 51 15.05 4.69 14.83
C GLY A 51 14.21 5.50 15.81
N ALA A 52 13.21 6.23 15.30
CA ALA A 52 12.19 6.91 16.11
C ALA A 52 11.28 5.94 16.89
N ALA A 53 11.32 4.66 16.55
CA ALA A 53 10.52 3.60 17.15
C ALA A 53 11.39 2.70 18.04
N SER A 54 11.14 2.71 19.34
CA SER A 54 11.66 1.68 20.25
C SER A 54 10.63 0.55 20.37
N ARG A 55 11.12 -0.69 20.47
CA ARG A 55 10.24 -1.87 20.48
C ARG A 55 10.78 -2.95 21.42
N GLU A 56 9.91 -3.45 22.28
CA GLU A 56 10.22 -4.52 23.20
C GLU A 56 9.27 -5.69 22.96
N ARG A 57 9.83 -6.91 22.93
CA ARG A 57 9.02 -8.12 22.94
C ARG A 57 8.52 -8.38 24.36
N THR A 58 7.20 -8.39 24.53
CA THR A 58 6.55 -8.76 25.80
C THR A 58 6.22 -10.25 25.84
N ALA A 59 5.62 -10.74 26.92
CA ALA A 59 5.18 -12.14 27.01
C ALA A 59 4.22 -12.50 25.85
N ASP A 60 3.25 -11.64 25.61
CA ASP A 60 2.11 -11.90 24.72
C ASP A 60 2.20 -11.17 23.36
N GLY A 61 3.09 -10.17 23.23
CA GLY A 61 3.15 -9.35 22.02
C GLY A 61 4.39 -8.48 21.90
N TYR A 62 4.16 -7.29 21.38
CA TYR A 62 5.12 -6.22 21.18
C TYR A 62 4.60 -4.95 21.84
N ALA A 63 5.48 -4.25 22.56
CA ALA A 63 5.24 -2.90 23.04
C ALA A 63 6.14 -1.97 22.24
N MET A 64 5.56 -1.00 21.56
CA MET A 64 6.27 -0.02 20.75
C MET A 64 6.06 1.39 21.30
N THR A 65 7.10 2.19 21.27
CA THR A 65 7.03 3.63 21.52
C THR A 65 7.59 4.35 20.30
N TYR A 66 6.78 5.22 19.70
CA TYR A 66 7.17 6.07 18.59
C TYR A 66 7.35 7.50 19.09
N GLU A 67 8.49 8.11 18.78
CA GLU A 67 8.80 9.49 19.14
C GLU A 67 9.27 10.25 17.91
N TRP A 68 8.58 11.33 17.56
CA TRP A 68 8.90 12.08 16.35
C TRP A 68 8.67 13.58 16.52
N THR A 69 9.22 14.34 15.59
CA THR A 69 8.98 15.78 15.48
C THR A 69 8.26 16.03 14.16
N ASP A 70 7.09 16.67 14.20
CA ASP A 70 6.38 17.01 12.97
C ASP A 70 7.02 18.20 12.24
N ARG A 71 6.47 18.53 11.06
CA ARG A 71 7.02 19.59 10.19
C ARG A 71 7.04 20.98 10.82
N ALA A 72 6.20 21.22 11.84
CA ALA A 72 6.15 22.49 12.55
C ALA A 72 7.03 22.49 13.81
N GLY A 73 7.76 21.40 14.08
CA GLY A 73 8.64 21.28 15.23
C GLY A 73 7.95 20.78 16.50
N ARG A 74 6.70 20.27 16.44
CA ARG A 74 6.03 19.72 17.63
C ARG A 74 6.55 18.32 17.89
N GLU A 75 6.87 18.04 19.15
CA GLU A 75 7.29 16.72 19.59
C GLU A 75 6.07 15.86 19.91
N TRP A 76 6.12 14.62 19.47
CA TRP A 76 5.08 13.62 19.63
C TRP A 76 5.66 12.37 20.26
N ARG A 77 4.85 11.71 21.08
CA ARG A 77 5.13 10.39 21.61
C ARG A 77 3.85 9.56 21.58
N LEU A 78 3.92 8.37 21.02
CA LEU A 78 2.81 7.42 20.97
C LEU A 78 3.27 6.06 21.44
N GLU A 79 2.53 5.47 22.38
CA GLU A 79 2.74 4.10 22.82
C GLU A 79 1.68 3.19 22.20
N PHE A 80 2.14 2.11 21.56
CA PHE A 80 1.27 1.15 20.90
C PHE A 80 1.60 -0.27 21.36
N ARG A 81 0.59 -1.14 21.40
CA ARG A 81 0.77 -2.56 21.71
C ARG A 81 0.08 -3.41 20.66
N LEU A 82 0.77 -4.45 20.23
CA LEU A 82 0.29 -5.39 19.22
C LEU A 82 0.53 -6.83 19.68
N GLU A 83 -0.48 -7.67 19.56
CA GLU A 83 -0.40 -9.06 19.99
C GLU A 83 0.45 -9.91 19.05
N ARG A 84 1.21 -10.87 19.60
CA ARG A 84 2.10 -11.71 18.77
C ARG A 84 1.32 -12.53 17.74
N SER A 85 0.08 -12.91 18.04
CA SER A 85 -0.79 -13.61 17.11
C SER A 85 -1.18 -12.75 15.92
N ALA A 86 -1.46 -11.46 16.13
CA ALA A 86 -1.81 -10.53 15.05
C ALA A 86 -0.62 -10.34 14.10
N TYR A 87 0.59 -10.14 14.64
CA TYR A 87 1.80 -10.04 13.81
C TYR A 87 2.08 -11.32 13.02
N ARG A 88 1.93 -12.49 13.65
CA ARG A 88 2.13 -13.77 12.95
C ARG A 88 1.13 -13.97 11.83
N GLN A 89 -0.14 -13.64 12.07
CA GLN A 89 -1.17 -13.72 11.05
C GLN A 89 -0.84 -12.79 9.88
N ALA A 90 -0.44 -11.56 10.16
CA ALA A 90 -0.04 -10.58 9.15
C ALA A 90 1.09 -11.10 8.25
N VAL A 91 2.15 -11.67 8.84
CA VAL A 91 3.28 -12.25 8.09
C VAL A 91 2.86 -13.43 7.19
N ASP A 92 1.78 -14.13 7.54
CA ASP A 92 1.25 -15.24 6.74
C ASP A 92 0.28 -14.76 5.63
N GLU A 93 -0.09 -13.47 5.63
CA GLU A 93 -0.95 -12.87 4.61
C GLU A 93 -0.13 -12.37 3.41
N THR A 94 -0.67 -12.53 2.20
CA THR A 94 -0.03 -12.04 0.98
C THR A 94 -0.96 -11.07 0.27
N HIS A 95 -0.43 -9.89 -0.05
CA HIS A 95 -1.19 -8.82 -0.68
C HIS A 95 -0.62 -8.46 -2.05
N GLY A 96 -1.51 -8.06 -2.96
CA GLY A 96 -1.15 -7.27 -4.13
C GLY A 96 -1.55 -5.81 -3.88
N TYR A 97 -1.28 -4.92 -4.83
CA TYR A 97 -1.42 -3.48 -4.60
C TYR A 97 -2.83 -3.03 -4.15
N LEU A 98 -3.89 -3.58 -4.76
CA LEU A 98 -5.26 -3.25 -4.38
C LEU A 98 -5.67 -3.89 -3.05
N SER A 99 -5.33 -5.16 -2.84
CA SER A 99 -5.73 -5.86 -1.61
C SER A 99 -4.97 -5.34 -0.39
N GLY A 100 -3.71 -4.93 -0.54
CA GLY A 100 -2.94 -4.27 0.51
C GLY A 100 -3.54 -2.91 0.90
N PHE A 101 -3.95 -2.11 -0.09
CA PHE A 101 -4.63 -0.84 0.16
C PHE A 101 -5.96 -1.02 0.92
N GLU A 102 -6.80 -1.96 0.48
CA GLU A 102 -8.07 -2.24 1.16
C GLU A 102 -7.86 -2.85 2.55
N ALA A 103 -6.85 -3.73 2.72
CA ALA A 103 -6.49 -4.28 4.02
C ALA A 103 -6.04 -3.19 5.00
N ALA A 104 -5.23 -2.23 4.54
CA ALA A 104 -4.78 -1.11 5.37
C ALA A 104 -5.95 -0.22 5.83
N LYS A 105 -6.91 0.07 4.95
CA LYS A 105 -8.14 0.80 5.30
C LYS A 105 -9.02 0.02 6.28
N ALA A 106 -9.09 -1.30 6.14
CA ALA A 106 -9.88 -2.17 7.01
C ALA A 106 -9.16 -2.56 8.32
N SER A 107 -7.91 -2.14 8.52
CA SER A 107 -7.13 -2.55 9.70
C SER A 107 -7.62 -1.88 10.97
N GLY A 108 -8.13 -2.69 11.92
CA GLY A 108 -8.45 -2.23 13.27
C GLY A 108 -7.21 -1.77 14.06
N HIS A 109 -5.99 -2.13 13.63
CA HIS A 109 -4.76 -1.60 14.21
C HIS A 109 -4.48 -0.19 13.71
N ALA A 110 -4.76 0.12 12.43
CA ALA A 110 -4.73 1.48 11.92
C ALA A 110 -5.77 2.36 12.64
N GLU A 111 -6.99 1.86 12.83
CA GLU A 111 -8.04 2.55 13.62
C GLU A 111 -7.54 2.91 15.02
N ARG A 112 -7.07 1.91 15.77
CA ARG A 112 -6.57 2.11 17.14
C ARG A 112 -5.39 3.08 17.19
N LEU A 113 -4.48 3.01 16.23
CA LEU A 113 -3.31 3.90 16.15
C LEU A 113 -3.76 5.35 15.94
N THR A 114 -4.71 5.54 15.02
CA THR A 114 -5.29 6.85 14.72
C THR A 114 -6.08 7.41 15.90
N ASP A 115 -6.84 6.60 16.64
CA ASP A 115 -7.54 7.02 17.85
C ASP A 115 -6.54 7.48 18.92
N LEU A 116 -5.47 6.71 19.15
CA LEU A 116 -4.40 7.10 20.08
C LEU A 116 -3.72 8.41 19.67
N LEU A 117 -3.51 8.63 18.37
CA LEU A 117 -2.96 9.89 17.85
C LEU A 117 -3.94 11.06 18.06
N ALA A 118 -5.24 10.83 17.90
CA ALA A 118 -6.27 11.85 18.10
C ALA A 118 -6.44 12.24 19.57
N ASP A 119 -6.25 11.27 20.48
CA ASP A 119 -6.27 11.44 21.93
C ASP A 119 -4.94 11.93 22.50
N ALA A 120 -3.86 11.84 21.72
CA ALA A 120 -2.54 12.26 22.16
C ALA A 120 -2.53 13.76 22.51
N SER A 121 -1.90 14.06 23.64
CA SER A 121 -1.49 15.43 23.96
C SER A 121 -0.08 15.64 23.43
N VAL A 122 0.14 16.73 22.69
CA VAL A 122 1.50 17.23 22.43
C VAL A 122 2.13 17.48 23.81
N THR A 123 3.40 17.13 23.99
CA THR A 123 4.15 17.08 25.27
C THR A 123 4.23 18.40 26.07
N ASP A 124 3.47 19.44 25.70
CA ASP A 124 3.37 20.70 26.42
C ASP A 124 2.01 20.84 27.14
N ASP A 125 2.11 20.86 28.47
CA ASP A 125 1.07 20.74 29.49
C ASP A 125 -0.03 21.82 29.41
N ARG A 126 -1.03 21.65 28.54
CA ARG A 126 -2.28 22.44 28.56
C ARG A 126 -3.51 21.64 28.14
N ALA A 127 -4.35 21.34 29.13
CA ALA A 127 -5.80 21.10 29.09
C ALA A 127 -6.35 20.23 27.93
N HIS A 128 -7.04 19.15 28.27
CA HIS A 128 -7.77 18.20 27.41
C HIS A 128 -8.66 18.87 26.35
N ARG A 129 -8.07 19.39 25.28
CA ARG A 129 -8.74 19.92 24.11
C ARG A 129 -8.21 19.13 22.94
N SER A 130 -9.12 18.51 22.19
CA SER A 130 -8.78 17.80 20.96
C SER A 130 -7.92 18.71 20.08
N LEU A 131 -6.81 18.17 19.60
CA LEU A 131 -5.88 18.90 18.74
C LEU A 131 -6.60 19.35 17.45
N PRO A 132 -6.27 20.54 16.91
CA PRO A 132 -6.78 20.95 15.62
C PRO A 132 -6.54 19.86 14.57
N GLU A 133 -7.47 19.68 13.65
CA GLU A 133 -7.39 18.67 12.60
C GLU A 133 -6.09 18.73 11.80
N SER A 134 -5.63 19.94 11.44
CA SER A 134 -4.34 20.14 10.78
C SER A 134 -3.14 19.67 11.59
N VAL A 135 -3.21 19.77 12.92
CA VAL A 135 -2.15 19.27 13.82
C VAL A 135 -2.17 17.75 13.88
N ARG A 136 -3.35 17.13 13.95
CA ARG A 136 -3.49 15.66 13.90
C ARG A 136 -3.01 15.10 12.56
N PHE A 137 -3.38 15.75 11.46
CA PHE A 137 -2.96 15.37 10.11
C PHE A 137 -1.44 15.41 9.95
N GLU A 138 -0.80 16.50 10.36
CA GLU A 138 0.67 16.62 10.37
C GLU A 138 1.33 15.63 11.34
N GLY A 139 0.69 15.33 12.46
CA GLY A 139 1.12 14.28 13.39
C GLY A 139 1.15 12.90 12.73
N ALA A 140 0.11 12.54 11.96
CA ALA A 140 0.02 11.28 11.24
C ALA A 140 1.12 11.16 10.17
N ILE A 141 1.33 12.22 9.37
CA ILE A 141 2.42 12.27 8.39
C ILE A 141 3.77 12.14 9.09
N GLY A 142 3.96 12.86 10.20
CA GLY A 142 5.18 12.82 10.99
C GLY A 142 5.50 11.43 11.54
N LEU A 143 4.48 10.69 12.02
CA LEU A 143 4.66 9.32 12.49
C LEU A 143 5.20 8.42 11.37
N VAL A 144 4.59 8.49 10.17
CA VAL A 144 5.02 7.70 9.02
C VAL A 144 6.45 8.09 8.59
N HIS A 145 6.76 9.39 8.54
CA HIS A 145 8.11 9.89 8.24
C HIS A 145 9.16 9.50 9.28
N SER A 146 8.74 9.12 10.49
CA SER A 146 9.65 8.71 11.56
C SER A 146 10.11 7.25 11.43
N LEU A 147 9.38 6.42 10.65
CA LEU A 147 9.73 5.02 10.45
C LEU A 147 10.95 4.90 9.53
N GLU A 148 11.74 3.85 9.73
CA GLU A 148 12.94 3.60 8.92
C GLU A 148 12.54 3.25 7.48
N TYR A 149 13.03 4.04 6.51
CA TYR A 149 12.89 3.67 5.10
C TYR A 149 13.90 2.58 4.74
N VAL A 150 13.40 1.42 4.27
CA VAL A 150 14.24 0.31 3.81
C VAL A 150 13.56 -0.41 2.67
N THR A 151 14.31 -0.82 1.65
CA THR A 151 13.73 -1.59 0.54
C THR A 151 13.42 -3.02 0.95
N ASP A 152 12.50 -3.68 0.25
CA ASP A 152 12.19 -5.09 0.50
C ASP A 152 13.38 -6.01 0.31
N ALA A 153 14.16 -5.77 -0.75
CA ALA A 153 15.35 -6.56 -1.03
C ALA A 153 16.38 -6.48 0.11
N GLU A 154 16.51 -5.32 0.77
CA GLU A 154 17.41 -5.12 1.91
C GLU A 154 16.86 -5.73 3.22
N SER A 155 15.54 -5.70 3.40
CA SER A 155 14.89 -6.06 4.67
C SER A 155 14.40 -7.50 4.75
N THR A 156 13.80 -8.03 3.69
CA THR A 156 13.25 -9.39 3.60
C THR A 156 14.08 -10.31 2.71
N GLY A 157 14.86 -9.74 1.77
CA GLY A 157 15.54 -10.48 0.72
C GLY A 157 14.62 -10.91 -0.43
N LEU A 158 13.36 -10.47 -0.42
CA LEU A 158 12.39 -10.68 -1.49
C LEU A 158 12.14 -9.34 -2.22
N PRO A 159 11.98 -9.33 -3.55
CA PRO A 159 11.47 -8.17 -4.25
C PRO A 159 9.95 -8.02 -4.04
N ASP A 160 9.46 -6.79 -3.99
CA ASP A 160 8.04 -6.40 -4.00
C ASP A 160 7.19 -7.09 -2.90
N TYR A 161 7.67 -7.07 -1.66
CA TYR A 161 7.00 -7.59 -0.48
C TYR A 161 6.15 -6.51 0.20
N ILE A 162 4.83 -6.60 0.07
CA ILE A 162 3.90 -5.65 0.70
C ILE A 162 3.67 -6.02 2.17
N ARG A 163 4.16 -5.22 3.10
CA ARG A 163 3.85 -5.36 4.53
C ARG A 163 2.42 -4.94 4.84
N THR A 164 1.82 -5.62 5.79
CA THR A 164 0.59 -5.13 6.42
C THR A 164 0.89 -3.98 7.38
N VAL A 165 -0.16 -3.28 7.83
CA VAL A 165 -0.08 -2.26 8.90
C VAL A 165 0.60 -2.83 10.15
N GLU A 166 0.26 -4.05 10.54
CA GLU A 166 0.82 -4.74 11.70
C GLU A 166 2.32 -4.98 11.56
N GLU A 167 2.77 -5.43 10.39
CA GLU A 167 4.19 -5.64 10.11
C GLU A 167 4.96 -4.32 10.11
N THR A 168 4.48 -3.31 9.37
CA THR A 168 5.11 -1.98 9.29
C THR A 168 5.26 -1.35 10.68
N LEU A 169 4.26 -1.49 11.54
CA LEU A 169 4.31 -0.96 12.91
C LEU A 169 5.31 -1.74 13.79
N VAL A 170 5.24 -3.07 13.82
CA VAL A 170 6.13 -3.88 14.67
C VAL A 170 7.58 -3.82 14.20
N ASP A 171 7.81 -3.82 12.89
CA ASP A 171 9.16 -3.77 12.33
C ASP A 171 9.72 -2.34 12.31
N GLY A 172 8.85 -1.34 12.50
CA GLY A 172 9.20 0.08 12.59
C GLY A 172 9.86 0.63 11.32
N ARG A 173 9.54 0.03 10.17
CA ARG A 173 10.20 0.24 8.89
C ARG A 173 9.30 -0.15 7.72
N GLY A 174 9.64 0.34 6.53
CA GLY A 174 9.00 -0.04 5.28
C GLY A 174 9.56 0.76 4.10
N ASP A 175 9.20 0.40 2.87
CA ASP A 175 9.53 1.19 1.69
C ASP A 175 8.39 2.17 1.31
N CYS A 176 8.32 2.61 0.05
CA CYS A 176 7.30 3.59 -0.33
C CYS A 176 5.89 2.99 -0.29
N GLU A 177 5.71 1.72 -0.63
CA GLU A 177 4.45 0.99 -0.59
C GLU A 177 3.93 0.88 0.84
N ASP A 178 4.75 0.33 1.74
CA ASP A 178 4.39 0.05 3.13
C ASP A 178 3.99 1.33 3.88
N LEU A 179 4.78 2.39 3.71
CA LEU A 179 4.54 3.68 4.36
C LEU A 179 3.31 4.39 3.77
N THR A 180 3.08 4.24 2.47
CA THR A 180 1.88 4.77 1.81
C THR A 180 0.62 4.09 2.31
N TYR A 181 0.61 2.76 2.43
CA TYR A 181 -0.53 2.03 2.97
C TYR A 181 -0.80 2.36 4.42
N LEU A 182 0.24 2.47 5.25
CA LEU A 182 0.06 2.89 6.63
C LEU A 182 -0.61 4.27 6.70
N LEU A 183 -0.10 5.27 5.97
CA LEU A 183 -0.66 6.62 6.00
C LEU A 183 -2.11 6.65 5.48
N ALA A 184 -2.36 6.04 4.31
CA ALA A 184 -3.68 6.05 3.70
C ALA A 184 -4.70 5.25 4.54
N GLY A 185 -4.26 4.16 5.17
CA GLY A 185 -5.00 3.42 6.17
C GLY A 185 -5.39 4.30 7.35
N MET A 186 -4.42 4.97 7.99
CA MET A 186 -4.64 5.86 9.13
C MET A 186 -5.62 7.01 8.83
N LEU A 187 -5.44 7.70 7.70
CA LEU A 187 -6.26 8.85 7.31
C LEU A 187 -7.69 8.47 6.90
N SER A 188 -7.91 7.23 6.48
CA SER A 188 -9.24 6.71 6.17
C SER A 188 -10.08 6.38 7.41
N GLN A 189 -9.44 6.26 8.59
CA GLN A 189 -10.12 5.86 9.83
C GLN A 189 -11.07 6.94 10.34
N PRO A 190 -12.12 6.59 11.12
CA PRO A 190 -13.16 7.53 11.54
C PRO A 190 -12.68 8.83 12.22
N ALA A 191 -11.52 8.84 12.90
CA ALA A 191 -11.02 10.06 13.54
C ALA A 191 -10.58 11.16 12.55
N PHE A 192 -10.30 10.78 11.30
CA PHE A 192 -10.08 11.67 10.15
C PHE A 192 -11.23 11.59 9.15
N GLY A 193 -11.58 10.38 8.72
CA GLY A 193 -12.67 10.10 7.79
C GLY A 193 -12.36 10.53 6.36
N TYR A 194 -11.08 10.59 5.98
CA TYR A 194 -10.67 11.11 4.68
C TYR A 194 -10.87 10.07 3.58
N ARG A 195 -11.31 10.53 2.41
CA ARG A 195 -11.22 9.75 1.18
C ARG A 195 -9.76 9.72 0.77
N THR A 196 -9.16 8.54 0.87
CA THR A 196 -7.78 8.30 0.49
C THR A 196 -7.69 7.53 -0.82
N ALA A 197 -6.55 7.75 -1.49
CA ALA A 197 -6.14 7.05 -2.69
C ALA A 197 -4.64 6.80 -2.63
N VAL A 198 -4.13 6.05 -3.59
CA VAL A 198 -2.70 5.84 -3.75
C VAL A 198 -2.28 6.16 -5.19
N GLY A 199 -1.26 7.01 -5.34
CA GLY A 199 -0.62 7.28 -6.62
C GLY A 199 0.61 6.39 -6.80
N VAL A 200 0.67 5.65 -7.92
CA VAL A 200 1.84 4.88 -8.33
C VAL A 200 2.59 5.66 -9.41
N LEU A 201 3.88 5.84 -9.19
CA LEU A 201 4.83 6.45 -10.10
C LEU A 201 5.88 5.41 -10.49
N PRO A 202 6.66 5.62 -11.56
CA PRO A 202 7.75 4.72 -11.90
C PRO A 202 8.76 4.59 -10.73
N GLY A 203 8.72 3.44 -10.04
CA GLY A 203 9.59 3.13 -8.91
C GLY A 203 9.30 3.90 -7.61
N HIS A 204 8.09 4.45 -7.45
CA HIS A 204 7.69 5.16 -6.23
C HIS A 204 6.18 5.08 -6.00
N MET A 205 5.76 5.18 -4.75
CA MET A 205 4.35 5.22 -4.34
C MET A 205 4.12 6.35 -3.34
N LEU A 206 2.96 6.98 -3.40
CA LEU A 206 2.55 8.02 -2.45
C LEU A 206 1.07 7.93 -2.11
N ALA A 207 0.70 8.37 -0.90
CA ALA A 207 -0.69 8.53 -0.52
C ALA A 207 -1.29 9.76 -1.22
N ALA A 208 -2.60 9.77 -1.42
CA ALA A 208 -3.31 10.94 -1.85
C ALA A 208 -4.63 11.08 -1.07
N VAL A 209 -5.08 12.32 -0.89
CA VAL A 209 -6.29 12.65 -0.11
C VAL A 209 -7.19 13.56 -0.93
N HIS A 210 -8.49 13.30 -0.93
CA HIS A 210 -9.45 14.16 -1.62
C HIS A 210 -9.39 15.59 -1.04
N GLN A 211 -9.27 16.59 -1.92
CA GLN A 211 -9.04 18.00 -1.53
C GLN A 211 -10.06 18.55 -0.52
N ASP A 212 -11.34 18.19 -0.65
CA ASP A 212 -12.41 18.64 0.26
C ASP A 212 -12.27 18.09 1.69
N ASP A 213 -11.50 17.01 1.88
CA ASP A 213 -11.30 16.37 3.17
C ASP A 213 -10.03 16.90 3.86
N LEU A 214 -9.19 17.68 3.16
CA LEU A 214 -7.98 18.22 3.75
C LEU A 214 -8.26 19.35 4.74
N PRO A 215 -7.41 19.50 5.79
CA PRO A 215 -7.46 20.67 6.64
C PRO A 215 -7.33 21.96 5.81
N GLY A 216 -8.07 23.01 6.18
CA GLY A 216 -8.11 24.27 5.41
C GLY A 216 -6.76 24.95 5.16
N ALA A 217 -5.71 24.59 5.90
CA ALA A 217 -4.33 25.01 5.63
C ALA A 217 -3.78 24.49 4.29
N TYR A 218 -4.38 23.45 3.71
CA TYR A 218 -4.00 22.82 2.44
C TYR A 218 -5.09 22.93 1.37
N ALA A 219 -6.09 23.79 1.56
CA ALA A 219 -7.21 23.93 0.62
C ALA A 219 -6.77 24.35 -0.80
N ASP A 220 -5.65 25.06 -0.90
CA ASP A 220 -5.07 25.52 -2.18
C ASP A 220 -3.93 24.60 -2.68
N ALA A 221 -3.74 23.42 -2.08
CA ALA A 221 -2.70 22.49 -2.50
C ALA A 221 -2.98 21.95 -3.92
N PRO A 222 -1.96 21.82 -4.78
CA PRO A 222 -2.14 21.25 -6.12
C PRO A 222 -2.67 19.81 -6.06
N THR A 223 -3.64 19.50 -6.94
CA THR A 223 -4.14 18.14 -7.11
C THR A 223 -3.33 17.36 -8.14
N LEU A 224 -3.48 16.04 -8.16
CA LEU A 224 -3.02 15.17 -9.23
C LEU A 224 -3.64 15.64 -10.57
N PRO A 225 -2.91 15.52 -11.70
CA PRO A 225 -3.41 15.99 -12.99
C PRO A 225 -4.77 15.38 -13.36
N GLY A 226 -5.78 16.24 -13.55
CA GLY A 226 -7.13 15.83 -13.96
C GLY A 226 -8.01 15.26 -12.85
N ASP A 227 -7.58 15.36 -11.59
CA ASP A 227 -8.23 14.72 -10.43
C ASP A 227 -8.46 15.72 -9.27
N THR A 228 -9.17 15.29 -8.23
CA THR A 228 -9.48 16.05 -7.00
C THR A 228 -8.67 15.60 -5.79
N TYR A 229 -7.71 14.70 -5.97
CA TYR A 229 -6.84 14.21 -4.91
C TYR A 229 -5.51 14.97 -4.87
N VAL A 230 -5.05 15.27 -3.67
CA VAL A 230 -3.79 15.97 -3.39
C VAL A 230 -2.77 14.95 -2.89
N ALA A 231 -1.56 14.99 -3.47
CA ALA A 231 -0.48 14.09 -3.10
C ALA A 231 0.07 14.36 -1.70
N VAL A 232 0.35 13.29 -0.97
CA VAL A 232 1.01 13.31 0.34
C VAL A 232 2.21 12.36 0.29
N GLU A 233 3.40 12.94 0.14
CA GLU A 233 4.66 12.20 0.10
C GLU A 233 4.96 11.54 1.46
N CYS A 234 5.19 10.23 1.45
CA CYS A 234 5.33 9.38 2.64
C CYS A 234 6.78 9.08 3.01
N THR A 235 7.74 9.29 2.10
CA THR A 235 9.15 8.92 2.30
C THR A 235 10.06 10.12 2.54
N THR A 236 9.63 11.31 2.15
CA THR A 236 10.42 12.54 2.28
C THR A 236 9.57 13.73 2.69
N SER A 237 10.18 14.72 3.35
CA SER A 237 9.46 15.92 3.83
C SER A 237 9.23 16.94 2.71
N ARG A 238 8.36 16.60 1.75
CA ARG A 238 7.92 17.52 0.69
C ARG A 238 6.66 18.29 1.08
N PRO A 239 6.42 19.48 0.49
CA PRO A 239 5.15 20.16 0.62
C PRO A 239 3.98 19.26 0.19
N ILE A 240 2.83 19.42 0.85
CA ILE A 240 1.60 18.72 0.45
C ILE A 240 1.18 19.20 -0.94
N GLY A 241 0.83 18.27 -1.83
CA GLY A 241 0.52 18.53 -3.24
C GLY A 241 1.73 18.66 -4.16
N ASP A 242 2.97 18.55 -3.66
CA ASP A 242 4.18 18.59 -4.50
C ASP A 242 4.42 17.24 -5.20
N LEU A 243 4.19 17.21 -6.51
CA LEU A 243 4.44 16.07 -7.41
C LEU A 243 5.60 16.40 -8.34
N ARG A 244 6.68 15.60 -8.28
CA ARG A 244 7.83 15.76 -9.20
C ARG A 244 7.64 15.00 -10.50
N ASP A 245 6.99 13.84 -10.42
CA ASP A 245 6.74 12.95 -11.52
C ASP A 245 5.22 12.74 -11.63
N GLU A 246 4.72 12.53 -12.84
CA GLU A 246 3.30 12.29 -13.06
C GLU A 246 2.95 10.84 -12.65
N PRO A 247 1.88 10.63 -11.87
CA PRO A 247 1.42 9.29 -11.54
C PRO A 247 0.93 8.57 -12.81
N VAL A 248 1.30 7.29 -12.92
CA VAL A 248 0.83 6.42 -14.01
C VAL A 248 -0.48 5.72 -13.65
N LEU A 249 -0.72 5.55 -12.35
CA LEU A 249 -1.88 4.86 -11.77
C LEU A 249 -2.36 5.60 -10.53
N ALA A 250 -3.67 5.65 -10.34
CA ALA A 250 -4.28 5.91 -9.04
C ALA A 250 -5.15 4.72 -8.62
N VAL A 251 -5.04 4.32 -7.36
CA VAL A 251 -5.90 3.32 -6.72
C VAL A 251 -6.82 4.06 -5.75
N TYR A 252 -8.13 3.95 -5.97
CA TYR A 252 -9.16 4.51 -5.11
C TYR A 252 -9.88 3.38 -4.35
N GLY A 253 -10.69 3.74 -3.36
CA GLY A 253 -11.42 2.78 -2.55
C GLY A 253 -12.48 1.93 -3.29
N ASP A 254 -12.79 2.26 -4.54
CA ASP A 254 -13.79 1.56 -5.37
C ASP A 254 -13.22 1.02 -6.70
N GLY A 255 -11.92 1.16 -6.93
CA GLY A 255 -11.26 0.68 -8.15
C GLY A 255 -9.92 1.33 -8.45
N ILE A 256 -9.45 1.10 -9.68
CA ILE A 256 -8.15 1.59 -10.17
C ILE A 256 -8.41 2.47 -11.40
N GLU A 257 -7.79 3.64 -11.45
CA GLU A 257 -7.80 4.53 -12.61
C GLU A 257 -6.40 4.72 -13.17
N TYR A 258 -6.31 4.65 -14.49
CA TYR A 258 -5.07 4.92 -15.22
C TYR A 258 -5.03 6.40 -15.62
N ILE A 259 -4.14 7.17 -15.00
CA ILE A 259 -4.00 8.61 -15.24
C ILE A 259 -3.26 8.85 -16.57
N ASP A 260 -2.14 8.15 -16.81
CA ASP A 260 -1.45 8.17 -18.10
C ASP A 260 -1.33 6.76 -18.71
N ARG A 261 -2.20 6.47 -19.68
CA ARG A 261 -2.21 5.19 -20.40
C ARG A 261 -0.99 4.98 -21.30
N SER A 262 -0.30 6.05 -21.69
CA SER A 262 0.88 5.99 -22.57
C SER A 262 2.14 5.61 -21.80
N ALA A 263 2.29 6.10 -20.57
CA ALA A 263 3.37 5.71 -19.67
C ALA A 263 3.36 4.21 -19.29
N ILE A 264 2.18 3.56 -19.29
CA ILE A 264 2.06 2.10 -19.06
C ILE A 264 2.79 1.31 -20.16
N ALA A 265 2.77 1.77 -21.41
CA ALA A 265 3.43 1.07 -22.51
C ALA A 265 4.96 1.09 -22.38
N ASP A 266 5.51 2.15 -21.78
CA ASP A 266 6.95 2.31 -21.55
C ASP A 266 7.40 1.72 -20.21
N ALA A 267 6.60 1.87 -19.15
CA ALA A 267 6.81 1.24 -17.84
C ALA A 267 6.56 -0.28 -17.89
N GLY A 268 5.76 -0.75 -18.83
CA GLY A 268 5.40 -2.16 -19.03
C GLY A 268 6.59 -3.11 -19.12
N ARG A 269 7.77 -2.68 -19.58
CA ARG A 269 8.94 -3.59 -19.59
C ARG A 269 9.51 -3.90 -18.19
N GLY A 270 9.26 -3.06 -17.19
CA GLY A 270 9.57 -3.31 -15.78
C GLY A 270 8.36 -3.89 -15.02
N PHE A 271 7.17 -3.34 -15.26
CA PHE A 271 5.89 -3.71 -14.62
C PHE A 271 5.33 -5.09 -15.05
N LEU A 272 5.73 -5.65 -16.20
CA LEU A 272 5.25 -6.96 -16.70
C LEU A 272 6.04 -8.17 -16.18
N ARG A 273 6.90 -8.01 -15.16
CA ARG A 273 7.74 -9.11 -14.67
C ARG A 273 7.03 -10.11 -13.76
N ASP A 274 5.90 -9.72 -13.13
CA ASP A 274 5.07 -10.64 -12.36
C ASP A 274 3.56 -10.48 -12.68
N PRO A 275 2.97 -11.37 -13.50
CA PRO A 275 1.55 -11.34 -13.82
C PRO A 275 0.61 -11.72 -12.66
N THR A 276 1.12 -12.19 -11.52
CA THR A 276 0.30 -12.45 -10.33
C THR A 276 -0.09 -11.16 -9.60
N GLN A 277 0.71 -10.09 -9.70
CA GLN A 277 0.40 -8.75 -9.18
C GLN A 277 -0.86 -8.13 -9.83
N PHE A 278 -1.30 -8.63 -10.99
CA PHE A 278 -2.49 -8.18 -11.73
C PHE A 278 -3.55 -9.28 -11.96
N GLN A 279 -3.39 -10.48 -11.41
CA GLN A 279 -4.33 -11.58 -11.73
C GLN A 279 -5.76 -11.34 -11.24
N THR A 280 -5.99 -10.34 -10.38
CA THR A 280 -7.31 -9.86 -9.98
C THR A 280 -7.89 -8.77 -10.91
N ILE A 281 -7.07 -8.15 -11.76
CA ILE A 281 -7.43 -6.94 -12.54
C ILE A 281 -8.08 -7.28 -13.88
N ALA A 282 -7.77 -8.45 -14.47
CA ALA A 282 -8.50 -8.93 -15.65
C ALA A 282 -9.95 -9.34 -15.31
N ASP A 283 -10.15 -10.06 -14.20
CA ASP A 283 -11.44 -10.63 -13.81
C ASP A 283 -12.46 -9.57 -13.37
N ALA A 284 -12.03 -8.46 -12.77
CA ALA A 284 -12.92 -7.37 -12.36
C ALA A 284 -13.48 -6.55 -13.55
N SER A 285 -12.77 -6.52 -14.69
CA SER A 285 -13.21 -5.81 -15.89
C SER A 285 -14.21 -6.62 -16.72
N GLU A 286 -14.15 -7.95 -16.66
CA GLU A 286 -15.09 -8.84 -17.36
C GLU A 286 -16.43 -8.96 -16.62
N LEU A 287 -16.46 -8.74 -15.30
CA LEU A 287 -17.68 -8.80 -14.49
C LEU A 287 -18.60 -7.57 -14.59
N ARG A 288 -18.20 -6.50 -15.28
CA ARG A 288 -19.07 -5.31 -15.55
C ARG A 288 -19.60 -5.23 -16.99
N GLN A 289 -19.46 -6.28 -17.80
CA GLN A 289 -20.02 -6.34 -19.16
C GLN A 289 -21.22 -7.29 -19.35
N HIS A 290 -21.88 -7.72 -18.27
CA HIS A 290 -23.14 -8.47 -18.36
C HIS A 290 -24.21 -7.95 -17.40
#